data_AF-A0A2N0QKA7-F1
#
_entry.id   AF-A0A2N0QKA7-F1
#
_cell.length_a   1.000
_cell.length_b   1.000
_cell.length_c   1.000
_cell.angle_alpha   90.00
_cell.angle_beta   90.00
_cell.angle_gamma   90.00
#
_symmetry.space_group_name_H-M   'P 1'
#
loop_
_entity.id
_entity.type
_entity.pdbx_description
1 polymer ?
#
loop_
_entity_poly.entity_id
_entity_poly.type
_entity_poly.pdbx_seq_one_letter_code
_entity_poly.pdbx_strand_id
1 'polypeptide(L)' 'MIKIGVLALQGAVSEHIHQIEFLGCEAIPVKTIEDLNGLDGLILPGGESTTM' A
#
# COMPACT_ATOMS: atom_id res chain seq x y z
N MET A 1 -0.09 16.63 2.39
CA MET A 1 0.18 15.44 3.23
C MET A 1 0.56 14.34 2.25
N ILE A 2 1.64 13.60 2.48
CA ILE A 2 2.14 12.61 1.51
C ILE A 2 1.15 11.43 1.46
N LYS A 3 0.71 11.05 0.26
CA LYS A 3 -0.21 9.94 -0.01
C LYS A 3 0.55 8.75 -0.56
N ILE A 4 0.60 7.67 0.21
CA ILE A 4 1.26 6.43 -0.18
C ILE A 4 0.20 5.37 -0.42
N GLY A 5 0.14 4.84 -1.65
CA GLY A 5 -0.68 3.69 -1.96
C GLY A 5 -0.02 2.39 -1.50
N VAL A 6 -0.81 1.40 -1.09
CA VAL A 6 -0.36 0.03 -0.84
C VAL A 6 -1.22 -0.91 -1.66
N LEU A 7 -0.61 -1.68 -2.57
CA LEU A 7 -1.35 -2.61 -3.42
C LEU A 7 -2.02 -3.69 -2.58
N ALA A 8 -3.35 -3.69 -2.52
CA ALA A 8 -4.17 -4.53 -1.64
C ALA A 8 -5.01 -5.55 -2.43
N LEU A 9 -4.39 -6.16 -3.45
CA LEU A 9 -5.00 -7.26 -4.24
C LEU A 9 -4.98 -8.60 -3.48
N GLN A 10 -4.07 -8.75 -2.53
CA GLN A 10 -3.93 -9.91 -1.65
C GLN A 10 -3.90 -9.46 -0.19
N GLY A 11 -3.92 -10.42 0.74
CA GLY A 11 -3.76 -10.14 2.18
C GLY A 11 -2.36 -9.61 2.54
N ALA A 12 -2.10 -9.40 3.84
CA ALA A 12 -0.80 -8.92 4.38
C ALA A 12 -0.42 -7.46 4.04
N VAL A 13 -1.40 -6.54 4.03
CA VAL A 13 -1.18 -5.10 3.80
C VAL A 13 -1.36 -4.22 5.03
N SER A 14 -1.90 -4.76 6.12
CA SER A 14 -2.22 -4.06 7.36
C SER A 14 -1.01 -3.38 7.99
N GLU A 15 0.12 -4.08 8.01
CA GLU A 15 1.38 -3.63 8.60
C GLU A 15 1.94 -2.43 7.83
N HIS A 16 1.86 -2.45 6.50
CA HIS A 16 2.27 -1.32 5.67
C HIS A 16 1.40 -0.10 5.92
N ILE A 17 0.07 -0.27 5.93
CA ILE A 17 -0.88 0.83 6.19
C ILE A 17 -0.58 1.46 7.55
N HIS A 18 -0.46 0.63 8.60
CA HIS A 18 -0.19 1.11 9.95
C HIS A 18 1.14 1.88 10.07
N GLN A 19 2.21 1.40 9.42
CA GLN A 19 3.50 2.07 9.43
C GLN A 19 3.46 3.43 8.70
N ILE A 20 2.77 3.52 7.57
CA ILE A 20 2.60 4.78 6.83
C ILE A 20 1.86 5.81 7.69
N GLU A 21 0.74 5.41 8.30
CA GLU A 21 -0.05 6.28 9.18
C GLU A 21 0.74 6.70 10.42
N PHE A 22 1.51 5.79 11.02
CA PHE A 22 2.39 6.08 12.16
C PHE A 22 3.45 7.14 11.84
N LEU A 23 3.93 7.17 10.59
CA LEU A 23 4.87 8.19 10.10
C LEU A 23 4.19 9.52 9.72
N GLY A 24 2.87 9.64 9.91
CA GLY A 24 2.10 10.85 9.61
C GLY A 24 1.77 11.04 8.13
N CYS A 25 1.86 9.97 7.33
CA CYS A 25 1.46 9.96 5.93
C CYS A 25 0.05 9.35 5.78
N GLU A 26 -0.61 9.62 4.64
CA GLU A 26 -1.91 9.06 4.32
C GLU A 26 -1.71 7.74 3.56
N ALA A 27 -2.28 6.65 4.08
CA ALA A 27 -2.20 5.32 3.48
C ALA A 27 -3.45 5.02 2.65
N ILE A 28 -3.28 4.71 1.37
CA ILE A 28 -4.38 4.36 0.46
C ILE A 28 -4.29 2.88 0.07
N PRO A 29 -5.23 2.01 0.48
CA PRO A 29 -5.27 0.65 -0.02
C PRO A 29 -5.72 0.65 -1.49
N VAL A 30 -4.83 0.25 -2.40
CA VAL A 30 -5.04 0.28 -3.85
C VAL A 30 -5.60 -1.06 -4.32
N LYS A 31 -6.80 -1.07 -4.87
CA LYS A 31 -7.48 -2.26 -5.42
C LYS A 31 -7.88 -2.06 -6.88
N THR A 32 -8.06 -0.82 -7.31
CA THR A 32 -8.38 -0.47 -8.69
C THR A 32 -7.38 0.52 -9.25
N ILE A 33 -7.47 0.79 -10.56
CA ILE A 33 -6.59 1.75 -11.23
C ILE A 33 -6.90 3.18 -10.75
N GLU A 34 -8.17 3.45 -10.41
CA GLU A 34 -8.61 4.76 -9.95
C GLU A 34 -7.98 5.16 -8.61
N ASP A 35 -7.67 4.18 -7.76
CA ASP A 35 -7.00 4.39 -6.47
C ASP A 35 -5.56 4.90 -6.63
N LEU A 36 -4.96 4.76 -7.82
CA LEU A 36 -3.61 5.27 -8.12
C LEU A 36 -3.58 6.78 -8.31
N ASN A 37 -4.73 7.42 -8.51
CA ASN A 37 -4.79 8.85 -8.82
C ASN A 37 -4.39 9.69 -7.60
N GLY A 38 -3.41 10.57 -7.80
CA GLY A 38 -2.98 11.53 -6.79
C GLY A 38 -2.17 10.92 -5.64
N LEU A 39 -1.61 9.72 -5.83
CA LEU A 39 -0.60 9.16 -4.95
C LEU A 39 0.78 9.76 -5.23
N ASP A 40 1.55 9.99 -4.17
CA ASP A 40 2.95 10.39 -4.24
C ASP A 40 3.89 9.17 -4.37
N GLY A 41 3.41 7.98 -4.02
CA GLY A 41 4.14 6.73 -4.13
C GLY A 41 3.24 5.50 -4.01
N LEU A 42 3.77 4.34 -4.44
CA LEU A 42 3.09 3.05 -4.37
C LEU A 42 4.01 1.99 -3.76
N ILE A 43 3.52 1.30 -2.74
CA ILE A 43 4.14 0.12 -2.14
C ILE A 43 3.53 -1.12 -2.78
N LEU A 44 4.40 -2.02 -3.23
CA LEU A 44 4.06 -3.36 -3.67
C LEU A 44 4.42 -4.32 -2.51
N PRO A 45 3.44 -4.72 -1.68
CA PRO A 45 3.71 -5.56 -0.52
C PRO A 45 4.13 -6.96 -0.96
N GLY A 46 4.91 -7.64 -0.10
CA GLY A 46 5.26 -9.04 -0.29
C GLY A 46 4.10 -9.97 0.09
N GLY A 47 4.01 -11.12 -0.56
CA GLY A 47 3.09 -12.21 -0.20
C GLY A 47 3.88 -13.49 0.06
N GLU A 48 4.25 -14.20 -1.01
CA GLU A 48 5.35 -15.15 -1.03
C GLU A 48 5.99 -15.05 -2.43
N SER A 49 7.26 -14.67 -2.50
CA SER A 49 8.00 -14.68 -3.76
C SER A 49 8.47 -16.12 -4.01
N THR A 50 7.53 -16.99 -4.38
CA THR A 50 7.80 -18.36 -4.87
C THR A 50 8.59 -19.23 -3.87
N THR A 51 7.90 -19.93 -2.99
CA THR A 51 8.48 -21.13 -2.36
C THR A 51 8.28 -22.32 -3.31
N MET A 52 9.37 -22.96 -3.75
CA MET A 52 9.38 -24.21 -4.52
C MET A 52 9.05 -25.43 -3.66
#